data_AF-A0A6A2WL87-F1
#
_entry.id   AF-A0A6A2WL87-F1
#
_cell.length_a   1.000
_cell.length_b   1.000
_cell.length_c   1.000
_cell.angle_alpha   90.00
_cell.angle_beta   90.00
_cell.angle_gamma   90.00
#
_symmetry.space_group_name_H-M   'P 1'
#
loop_
_entity.id
_entity.type
_entity.pdbx_description
1 polymer ?
#
loop_
_entity_poly.entity_id
_entity_poly.type
_entity_poly.pdbx_seq_one_letter_code
_entity_poly.pdbx_strand_id
1 'polypeptide(L)'
;MKHHFTQLDHGVSDDVKMASALEVVVATVVLALVLHIFWRCCRSFYLNHVKKYISSSSFAAASSLEPSTIAAVEEILNYTFKDKRLLEEALTHSSCREIISYDRLEFLGDAALGLTVAIHFFRSEPKLNPDQLTQRRKESVCNERLTHVAARLGLYRYIRSRNVMSPNILADVVEALAGAVYVDLNFDSTKLWMIFKDVLMVDEIKVPKDFESREIINGAQDELYRLCGRKKWGNPIYT
;
A
#
# COMPACT_ATOMS: atom_id res chain seq x y z
N MET A 1 -34.30 -79.02 1.80
CA MET A 1 -35.14 -78.05 1.08
C MET A 1 -34.22 -77.08 0.36
N LYS A 2 -34.08 -77.24 -0.96
CA LYS A 2 -33.33 -76.32 -1.83
C LYS A 2 -34.29 -75.20 -2.24
N HIS A 3 -33.99 -73.95 -1.89
CA HIS A 3 -34.64 -72.81 -2.55
C HIS A 3 -33.63 -72.12 -3.47
N HIS A 4 -34.00 -72.18 -4.75
CA HIS A 4 -33.32 -71.62 -5.89
C HIS A 4 -33.47 -70.09 -5.94
N PHE A 5 -32.33 -69.45 -6.12
CA PHE A 5 -32.04 -68.26 -6.93
C PHE A 5 -33.19 -67.54 -7.66
N THR A 6 -33.24 -66.22 -7.51
CA THR A 6 -33.17 -65.27 -8.65
C THR A 6 -32.79 -63.89 -8.11
N GLN A 7 -31.51 -63.53 -8.24
CA GLN A 7 -31.10 -62.13 -8.22
C GLN A 7 -31.68 -61.47 -9.49
N LEU A 8 -32.61 -60.54 -9.30
CA LEU A 8 -33.02 -59.62 -10.35
C LEU A 8 -31.93 -58.55 -10.44
N ASP A 9 -31.05 -58.68 -11.44
CA ASP A 9 -30.21 -57.59 -11.90
C ASP A 9 -31.12 -56.42 -12.32
N HIS A 10 -31.26 -55.42 -11.46
CA HIS A 10 -31.72 -54.10 -11.87
C HIS A 10 -30.56 -53.43 -12.60
N GLY A 11 -30.39 -53.83 -13.88
CA GLY A 11 -29.68 -53.04 -14.87
C GLY A 11 -30.35 -51.69 -14.97
N VAL A 12 -29.85 -50.70 -14.23
CA VAL A 12 -30.10 -49.30 -14.50
C VAL A 12 -29.63 -49.07 -15.93
N SER A 13 -30.60 -48.95 -16.86
CA SER A 13 -30.37 -48.74 -18.29
C SER A 13 -29.32 -47.64 -18.49
N ASP A 14 -28.35 -47.91 -19.35
CA ASP A 14 -27.27 -46.98 -19.65
C ASP A 14 -27.79 -45.64 -20.19
N ASP A 15 -29.01 -45.61 -20.74
CA ASP A 15 -29.69 -44.39 -21.19
C ASP A 15 -30.04 -43.46 -20.02
N VAL A 16 -30.39 -44.00 -18.84
CA VAL A 16 -30.70 -43.21 -17.63
C VAL A 16 -29.42 -42.63 -17.02
N LYS A 17 -28.31 -43.37 -17.08
CA LYS A 17 -26.98 -42.86 -16.68
C LYS A 17 -26.47 -41.81 -17.65
N MET A 18 -26.71 -41.97 -18.95
CA MET A 18 -26.30 -40.99 -19.95
C MET A 18 -27.12 -39.70 -19.85
N ALA A 19 -28.44 -39.80 -19.59
CA ALA A 19 -29.31 -38.65 -19.39
C ALA A 19 -28.92 -37.84 -18.14
N SER A 20 -28.68 -38.51 -17.01
CA SER A 20 -28.19 -37.84 -15.79
C SER A 20 -26.79 -37.24 -15.95
N ALA A 21 -25.90 -37.90 -16.69
CA ALA A 21 -24.59 -37.35 -17.01
C ALA A 21 -24.70 -36.10 -17.90
N LEU A 22 -25.60 -36.10 -18.88
CA LEU A 22 -25.86 -34.96 -19.75
C LEU A 22 -26.40 -33.76 -18.94
N GLU A 23 -27.34 -34.00 -18.02
CA GLU A 23 -27.86 -32.96 -17.12
C GLU A 23 -26.76 -32.34 -16.26
N VAL A 24 -25.84 -33.14 -15.71
CA VAL A 24 -24.69 -32.65 -14.93
C VAL A 24 -23.74 -31.83 -15.79
N VAL A 25 -23.45 -32.27 -17.03
CA VAL A 25 -22.59 -31.53 -17.96
C VAL A 25 -23.24 -30.19 -18.35
N VAL A 26 -24.54 -30.18 -18.65
CA VAL A 26 -25.26 -28.96 -18.97
C VAL A 26 -25.28 -28.00 -17.78
N ALA A 27 -25.56 -28.49 -16.57
CA ALA A 27 -25.57 -27.68 -15.36
C ALA A 27 -24.19 -27.07 -15.05
N THR A 28 -23.11 -27.83 -15.22
CA THR A 28 -21.74 -27.33 -14.96
C THR A 28 -21.30 -26.29 -15.99
N VAL A 29 -21.64 -26.48 -17.28
CA VAL A 29 -21.37 -25.48 -18.33
C VAL A 29 -22.17 -24.20 -18.09
N VAL A 30 -23.45 -24.31 -17.75
CA VAL A 30 -24.29 -23.14 -17.44
C VAL A 30 -23.76 -22.40 -16.21
N LEU A 31 -23.39 -23.11 -15.15
CA LEU A 31 -22.82 -22.50 -13.95
C LEU A 31 -21.49 -21.78 -14.25
N ALA A 32 -20.60 -22.40 -15.03
CA ALA A 32 -19.33 -21.78 -15.43
C ALA A 32 -19.55 -20.52 -16.28
N LEU A 33 -20.52 -20.52 -17.20
CA LEU A 33 -20.87 -19.36 -18.01
C LEU A 33 -21.47 -18.24 -17.15
N VAL A 34 -22.37 -18.56 -16.22
CA VAL A 34 -22.95 -17.59 -15.28
C VAL A 34 -21.87 -16.99 -14.39
N LEU A 35 -20.96 -17.80 -13.85
CA LEU A 35 -19.83 -17.32 -13.05
C LEU A 35 -18.87 -16.44 -13.86
N HIS A 36 -18.61 -16.79 -15.12
CA HIS A 36 -17.75 -15.99 -15.99
C HIS A 36 -18.41 -14.67 -16.39
N ILE A 37 -19.71 -14.66 -16.69
CA ILE A 37 -20.49 -13.44 -16.95
C ILE A 37 -20.53 -12.57 -15.68
N PHE A 38 -20.80 -13.16 -14.52
CA PHE A 38 -20.78 -12.47 -13.24
C PHE A 38 -19.40 -11.87 -12.95
N TRP A 39 -18.32 -12.63 -13.14
CA TRP A 39 -16.95 -12.13 -12.98
C TRP A 39 -16.63 -10.99 -13.95
N ARG A 40 -17.05 -11.08 -15.21
CA ARG A 40 -16.88 -9.99 -16.19
C ARG A 40 -17.70 -8.76 -15.83
N CYS A 41 -18.93 -8.94 -15.36
CA CYS A 41 -19.81 -7.85 -14.93
C CYS A 41 -19.28 -7.18 -13.66
N CYS A 42 -18.89 -7.94 -12.64
CA CYS A 42 -18.26 -7.41 -11.43
C CYS A 42 -16.93 -6.71 -11.74
N ARG A 43 -16.08 -7.28 -12.60
CA ARG A 43 -14.83 -6.65 -13.03
C ARG A 43 -15.08 -5.36 -13.81
N SER A 44 -16.05 -5.36 -14.73
CA SER A 44 -16.43 -4.17 -15.51
C SER A 44 -17.02 -3.09 -14.60
N PHE A 45 -17.96 -3.45 -13.73
CA PHE A 45 -18.59 -2.53 -12.79
C PHE A 45 -17.56 -1.93 -11.82
N TYR A 46 -16.68 -2.76 -11.25
CA TYR A 46 -15.59 -2.32 -10.38
C TYR A 46 -14.64 -1.36 -11.12
N LEU A 47 -14.16 -1.73 -12.32
CA LEU A 47 -13.27 -0.88 -13.10
C LEU A 47 -13.93 0.44 -13.53
N ASN A 48 -15.22 0.42 -13.86
CA ASN A 48 -15.97 1.61 -14.24
C ASN A 48 -16.27 2.51 -13.04
N HIS A 49 -16.55 1.94 -11.86
CA HIS A 49 -16.71 2.71 -10.63
C HIS A 49 -15.39 3.36 -10.20
N VAL A 50 -14.28 2.62 -10.28
CA VAL A 50 -12.93 3.15 -10.03
C VAL A 50 -12.60 4.28 -10.99
N LYS A 51 -12.80 4.09 -12.31
CA LYS A 51 -12.60 5.14 -13.32
C LYS A 51 -13.47 6.37 -13.07
N LYS A 52 -14.76 6.18 -12.78
CA LYS A 52 -15.69 7.28 -12.49
C LYS A 52 -15.27 8.04 -11.23
N TYR A 53 -14.82 7.36 -10.19
CA TYR A 53 -14.34 7.99 -8.96
C TYR A 53 -13.05 8.80 -9.18
N ILE A 54 -12.12 8.27 -9.98
CA ILE A 54 -10.89 8.98 -10.40
C ILE A 54 -11.23 10.21 -11.26
N SER A 55 -12.19 10.10 -12.17
CA SER A 55 -12.64 11.24 -13.00
C SER A 55 -13.44 12.29 -12.22
N SER A 56 -14.14 11.90 -11.13
CA SER A 56 -14.97 12.81 -10.34
C SER A 56 -14.19 13.57 -9.26
N SER A 57 -13.00 13.09 -8.91
CA SER A 57 -12.13 13.71 -7.89
C SER A 57 -11.16 14.75 -8.46
N SER A 58 -11.24 15.07 -9.75
CA SER A 58 -10.48 16.18 -10.32
C SER A 58 -11.06 17.52 -9.85
N PHE A 59 -10.81 17.86 -8.58
CA PHE A 59 -10.95 19.24 -8.12
C PHE A 59 -9.95 20.08 -8.90
N ALA A 60 -10.48 20.94 -9.75
CA ALA A 60 -9.73 21.93 -10.50
C ALA A 60 -9.34 23.07 -9.55
N ALA A 61 -8.32 22.83 -8.74
CA ALA A 61 -7.51 23.89 -8.15
C ALA A 61 -6.10 23.75 -8.74
N ALA A 62 -5.54 24.86 -9.22
CA ALA A 62 -4.15 24.91 -9.63
C ALA A 62 -3.26 24.58 -8.42
N SER A 63 -2.17 23.84 -8.63
CA SER A 63 -1.29 23.47 -7.53
C SER A 63 -0.68 24.71 -6.89
N SER A 64 -0.83 24.84 -5.56
CA SER A 64 -0.28 25.97 -4.79
C SER A 64 1.14 25.71 -4.29
N LEU A 65 1.72 24.55 -4.62
CA LEU A 65 3.06 24.19 -4.22
C LEU A 65 4.12 24.94 -5.03
N GLU A 66 5.15 25.43 -4.34
CA GLU A 66 6.32 26.02 -5.01
C GLU A 66 6.99 25.01 -5.95
N PRO A 67 7.30 25.39 -7.21
CA PRO A 67 7.92 24.48 -8.19
C PRO A 67 9.24 23.86 -7.71
N SER A 68 9.99 24.56 -6.86
CA SER A 68 11.23 24.07 -6.26
C SER A 68 11.00 22.92 -5.28
N THR A 69 9.91 22.96 -4.51
CA THR A 69 9.51 21.87 -3.61
C THR A 69 9.11 20.64 -4.42
N ILE A 70 8.33 20.82 -5.48
CA ILE A 70 7.96 19.73 -6.39
C ILE A 70 9.21 19.06 -6.92
N ALA A 71 10.11 19.83 -7.54
CA ALA A 71 11.34 19.29 -8.13
C ALA A 71 12.21 18.54 -7.10
N ALA A 72 12.34 19.08 -5.88
CA ALA A 72 13.14 18.46 -4.83
C ALA A 72 12.56 17.11 -4.37
N VAL A 73 11.25 17.02 -4.18
CA VAL A 73 10.63 15.75 -3.75
C VAL A 73 10.62 14.72 -4.88
N GLU A 74 10.45 15.15 -6.14
CA GLU A 74 10.59 14.28 -7.31
C GLU A 74 12.00 13.73 -7.47
N GLU A 75 13.03 14.53 -7.16
CA GLU A 75 14.42 14.10 -7.13
C GLU A 75 14.67 13.07 -6.00
N ILE A 76 14.15 13.34 -4.79
CA ILE A 76 14.25 12.41 -3.65
C ILE A 76 13.63 11.05 -3.98
N LEU A 77 12.46 11.05 -4.62
CA LEU A 77 11.75 9.83 -4.99
C LEU A 77 12.29 9.20 -6.30
N ASN A 78 13.14 9.92 -7.04
CA ASN A 78 13.51 9.59 -8.41
C ASN A 78 12.27 9.26 -9.28
N TYR A 79 11.20 10.05 -9.11
CA TYR A 79 9.91 9.88 -9.76
C TYR A 79 9.29 11.22 -10.14
N THR A 80 8.90 11.35 -11.42
CA THR A 80 8.17 12.52 -11.90
C THR A 80 6.67 12.23 -11.95
N PHE A 81 5.90 12.92 -11.12
CA PHE A 81 4.44 12.85 -11.08
C PHE A 81 3.83 13.38 -12.38
N LYS A 82 2.82 12.67 -12.89
CA LYS A 82 1.96 13.14 -13.99
C LYS A 82 0.95 14.13 -13.45
N ASP A 83 0.35 13.84 -12.30
CA ASP A 83 -0.51 14.76 -11.58
C ASP A 83 0.18 15.33 -10.34
N LYS A 84 0.68 16.57 -10.44
CA LYS A 84 1.36 17.26 -9.34
C LYS A 84 0.46 17.54 -8.13
N ARG A 85 -0.87 17.49 -8.30
CA ARG A 85 -1.82 17.68 -7.19
C ARG A 85 -1.76 16.54 -6.18
N LEU A 86 -1.43 15.33 -6.63
CA LEU A 86 -1.24 14.19 -5.73
C LEU A 86 -0.04 14.40 -4.80
N LEU A 87 1.03 14.98 -5.33
CA LEU A 87 2.20 15.36 -4.53
C LEU A 87 1.85 16.46 -3.52
N GLU A 88 1.09 17.46 -3.94
CA GLU A 88 0.64 18.53 -3.04
C GLU A 88 -0.27 18.03 -1.92
N GLU A 89 -1.22 17.16 -2.24
CA GLU A 89 -2.09 16.52 -1.25
C GLU A 89 -1.25 15.70 -0.26
N ALA A 90 -0.29 14.91 -0.74
CA ALA A 90 0.58 14.09 0.10
C ALA A 90 1.50 14.90 1.03
N LEU A 91 1.85 16.13 0.67
CA LEU A 91 2.69 17.02 1.48
C LEU A 91 1.87 17.96 2.38
N THR A 92 0.54 17.90 2.34
CA THR A 92 -0.33 18.82 3.07
C THR A 92 -0.97 18.15 4.27
N HIS A 93 -0.55 18.57 5.47
CA HIS A 93 -1.12 18.09 6.72
C HIS A 93 -2.52 18.69 6.97
N SER A 94 -3.42 17.89 7.57
CA SER A 94 -4.83 18.27 7.86
C SER A 94 -4.99 19.57 8.66
N SER A 95 -3.98 19.96 9.45
CA SER A 95 -3.90 21.24 10.18
C SER A 95 -3.93 22.49 9.29
N CYS A 96 -3.59 22.38 8.00
CA CYS A 96 -3.61 23.51 7.06
C CYS A 96 -5.04 23.99 6.73
N ARG A 97 -6.09 23.27 7.15
CA ARG A 97 -7.52 23.57 6.88
C ARG A 97 -7.81 23.75 5.39
N GLU A 98 -7.08 23.03 4.55
CA GLU A 98 -7.35 22.99 3.13
C GLU A 98 -8.41 21.92 2.83
N ILE A 99 -8.97 21.98 1.62
CA ILE A 99 -9.95 20.99 1.16
C ILE A 99 -9.29 19.62 0.99
N ILE A 100 -7.97 19.60 0.80
CA ILE A 100 -7.16 18.41 0.57
C ILE A 100 -6.15 18.22 1.71
N SER A 101 -5.99 16.98 2.18
CA SER A 101 -5.02 16.55 3.19
C SER A 101 -4.48 15.18 2.83
N TYR A 102 -3.31 14.85 3.35
CA TYR A 102 -2.65 13.58 3.05
C TYR A 102 -3.39 12.35 3.59
N ASP A 103 -4.33 12.50 4.54
CA ASP A 103 -4.92 11.41 5.34
C ASP A 103 -5.48 10.25 4.48
N ARG A 104 -6.06 10.55 3.32
CA ARG A 104 -6.60 9.52 2.41
C ARG A 104 -5.51 8.81 1.62
N LEU A 105 -4.47 9.53 1.26
CA LEU A 105 -3.30 8.99 0.56
C LEU A 105 -2.46 8.15 1.51
N GLU A 106 -2.30 8.58 2.78
CA GLU A 106 -1.68 7.82 3.87
C GLU A 106 -2.37 6.46 4.02
N PHE A 107 -3.70 6.46 4.22
CA PHE A 107 -4.48 5.23 4.35
C PHE A 107 -4.26 4.25 3.17
N LEU A 108 -4.25 4.77 1.93
CA LEU A 108 -4.00 3.95 0.74
C LEU A 108 -2.54 3.47 0.68
N GLY A 109 -1.62 4.36 1.05
CA GLY A 109 -0.18 4.19 1.02
C GLY A 109 0.31 3.12 1.97
N ASP A 110 -0.17 3.09 3.22
CA ASP A 110 0.13 2.04 4.20
C ASP A 110 -0.20 0.65 3.63
N ALA A 111 -1.43 0.49 3.13
CA ALA A 111 -1.86 -0.78 2.52
C ALA A 111 -1.01 -1.15 1.28
N ALA A 112 -0.69 -0.16 0.43
CA ALA A 112 0.09 -0.38 -0.78
C ALA A 112 1.55 -0.75 -0.49
N LEU A 113 2.21 -0.05 0.43
CA LEU A 113 3.57 -0.35 0.88
C LEU A 113 3.62 -1.71 1.57
N GLY A 114 2.69 -1.97 2.49
CA GLY A 114 2.59 -3.25 3.19
C GLY A 114 2.43 -4.43 2.23
N LEU A 115 1.59 -4.30 1.21
CA LEU A 115 1.43 -5.33 0.17
C LEU A 115 2.70 -5.48 -0.68
N THR A 116 3.29 -4.37 -1.10
CA THR A 116 4.44 -4.37 -2.00
C THR A 116 5.67 -5.02 -1.34
N VAL A 117 5.92 -4.69 -0.07
CA VAL A 117 6.96 -5.30 0.75
C VAL A 117 6.68 -6.78 1.01
N ALA A 118 5.42 -7.16 1.26
CA ALA A 118 5.05 -8.57 1.40
C ALA A 118 5.35 -9.36 0.12
N ILE A 119 4.99 -8.82 -1.05
CA ILE A 119 5.26 -9.43 -2.35
C ILE A 119 6.77 -9.58 -2.57
N HIS A 120 7.57 -8.58 -2.17
CA HIS A 120 9.02 -8.67 -2.27
C HIS A 120 9.57 -9.84 -1.47
N PHE A 121 9.32 -9.89 -0.15
CA PHE A 121 9.86 -10.95 0.70
C PHE A 121 9.33 -12.33 0.36
N PHE A 122 8.06 -12.45 -0.03
CA PHE A 122 7.51 -13.72 -0.51
C PHE A 122 8.28 -14.28 -1.71
N ARG A 123 8.77 -13.40 -2.61
CA ARG A 123 9.53 -13.80 -3.81
C ARG A 123 11.01 -13.97 -3.55
N SER A 124 11.63 -13.09 -2.76
CA SER A 124 13.07 -13.08 -2.52
C SER A 124 13.52 -14.06 -1.44
N GLU A 125 12.64 -14.43 -0.51
CA GLU A 125 12.96 -15.27 0.65
C GLU A 125 12.05 -16.50 0.79
N PRO A 126 12.06 -17.42 -0.19
CA PRO A 126 11.14 -18.58 -0.25
C PRO A 126 11.31 -19.59 0.90
N LYS A 127 12.34 -19.44 1.74
CA LYS A 127 12.61 -20.31 2.89
C LYS A 127 11.94 -19.83 4.18
N LEU A 128 11.47 -18.58 4.23
CA LEU A 128 10.82 -18.03 5.41
C LEU A 128 9.40 -18.57 5.56
N ASN A 129 9.00 -18.84 6.79
CA ASN A 129 7.62 -19.20 7.11
C ASN A 129 6.72 -17.94 7.23
N PRO A 130 5.39 -18.09 7.32
CA PRO A 130 4.46 -16.95 7.38
C PRO A 130 4.72 -15.96 8.53
N ASP A 131 5.13 -16.45 9.70
CA ASP A 131 5.41 -15.61 10.87
C ASP A 131 6.67 -14.76 10.63
N GLN A 132 7.72 -15.37 10.06
CA GLN A 132 8.96 -14.68 9.70
C GLN A 132 8.73 -13.63 8.59
N LEU A 133 7.93 -13.95 7.57
CA LEU A 133 7.54 -12.99 6.53
C LEU A 133 6.76 -11.80 7.12
N THR A 134 5.85 -12.09 8.05
CA THR A 134 5.09 -11.05 8.76
C THR A 134 6.02 -10.15 9.57
N GLN A 135 7.01 -10.73 10.25
CA GLN A 135 8.00 -9.98 11.02
C GLN A 135 8.85 -9.09 10.11
N ARG A 136 9.41 -9.63 9.02
CA ARG A 136 10.19 -8.85 8.04
C ARG A 136 9.41 -7.69 7.44
N ARG A 137 8.13 -7.91 7.14
CA ARG A 137 7.24 -6.85 6.66
C ARG A 137 7.08 -5.74 7.71
N LYS A 138 6.80 -6.09 8.97
CA LYS A 138 6.68 -5.11 10.07
C LYS A 138 7.97 -4.32 10.29
N GLU A 139 9.13 -4.98 10.20
CA GLU A 139 10.43 -4.31 10.31
C GLU A 139 10.76 -3.40 9.12
N SER A 140 10.03 -3.54 8.01
CA SER A 140 10.26 -2.77 6.78
C SER A 140 9.31 -1.59 6.62
N VAL A 141 8.09 -1.72 7.12
CA VAL A 141 7.07 -0.68 7.07
C VAL A 141 6.49 -0.55 8.48
N CYS A 142 7.18 0.20 9.32
CA CYS A 142 6.72 0.62 10.64
C CYS A 142 6.99 2.11 10.83
N ASN A 143 6.19 2.77 11.66
CA ASN A 143 6.28 4.21 11.88
C ASN A 143 7.69 4.66 12.27
N GLU A 144 8.40 3.90 13.12
CA GLU A 144 9.77 4.20 13.53
C GLU A 144 10.72 4.24 12.32
N ARG A 145 10.66 3.22 11.45
CA ARG A 145 11.49 3.15 10.25
C ARG A 145 11.11 4.22 9.22
N LEU A 146 9.83 4.43 8.97
CA LEU A 146 9.37 5.44 8.01
C LEU A 146 9.71 6.87 8.47
N THR A 147 9.60 7.14 9.78
CA THR A 147 10.07 8.40 10.38
C THR A 147 11.56 8.60 10.12
N HIS A 148 12.37 7.57 10.35
CA HIS A 148 13.82 7.63 10.13
C HIS A 148 14.15 7.91 8.65
N VAL A 149 13.52 7.19 7.73
CA VAL A 149 13.65 7.41 6.29
C VAL A 149 13.27 8.84 5.91
N ALA A 150 12.13 9.34 6.39
CA ALA A 150 11.67 10.70 6.11
C ALA A 150 12.65 11.76 6.61
N ALA A 151 13.20 11.59 7.81
CA ALA A 151 14.19 12.48 8.39
C ALA A 151 15.49 12.46 7.58
N ARG A 152 15.98 11.27 7.23
CA ARG A 152 17.22 11.06 6.46
C ARG A 152 17.15 11.64 5.06
N LEU A 153 15.98 11.54 4.41
CA LEU A 153 15.72 12.15 3.10
C LEU A 153 15.40 13.64 3.18
N GLY A 154 15.30 14.23 4.37
CA GLY A 154 15.00 15.64 4.54
C GLY A 154 13.56 16.03 4.19
N LEU A 155 12.63 15.06 4.12
CA LEU A 155 11.24 15.29 3.70
C LEU A 155 10.50 16.29 4.60
N TYR A 156 10.87 16.37 5.88
CA TYR A 156 10.31 17.31 6.86
C TYR A 156 10.36 18.78 6.41
N ARG A 157 11.26 19.14 5.48
CA ARG A 157 11.43 20.50 4.96
C ARG A 157 10.32 20.91 3.98
N TYR A 158 9.65 19.94 3.39
CA TYR A 158 8.68 20.12 2.31
C TYR A 158 7.23 19.93 2.76
N ILE A 159 7.03 19.45 3.99
CA ILE A 159 5.72 19.23 4.58
C ILE A 159 5.09 20.57 4.96
N ARG A 160 3.87 20.80 4.48
CA ARG A 160 3.04 21.94 4.85
C ARG A 160 2.23 21.57 6.08
N SER A 161 2.60 22.10 7.23
CA SER A 161 1.86 21.92 8.49
C SER A 161 1.82 23.22 9.30
N ARG A 162 0.67 23.47 9.94
CA ARG A 162 0.52 24.52 10.96
C ARG A 162 0.78 24.02 12.38
N ASN A 163 1.01 22.72 12.55
CA ASN A 163 1.29 22.08 13.83
C ASN A 163 2.79 21.89 14.03
N VAL A 164 3.20 21.63 15.27
CA VAL A 164 4.54 21.15 15.58
C VAL A 164 4.74 19.80 14.89
N MET A 165 5.87 19.64 14.20
CA MET A 165 6.17 18.38 13.52
C MET A 165 6.41 17.27 14.55
N SER A 166 5.66 16.19 14.45
CA SER A 166 5.83 14.98 15.26
C SER A 166 6.41 13.85 14.42
N PRO A 167 7.03 12.82 15.05
CA PRO A 167 7.49 11.63 14.34
C PRO A 167 6.41 10.97 13.48
N ASN A 168 5.18 10.86 14.01
CA ASN A 168 4.08 10.22 13.30
C ASN A 168 3.80 10.93 11.97
N ILE A 169 3.77 12.27 11.93
CA ILE A 169 3.56 13.03 10.68
C ILE A 169 4.62 12.68 9.62
N LEU A 170 5.86 12.40 10.03
CA LEU A 170 6.92 12.03 9.09
C LEU A 170 6.69 10.64 8.49
N ALA A 171 6.23 9.68 9.29
CA ALA A 171 5.84 8.37 8.79
C ALA A 171 4.63 8.49 7.86
N ASP A 172 3.57 9.19 8.29
CA ASP A 172 2.33 9.38 7.55
C ASP A 172 2.61 10.01 6.17
N VAL A 173 3.54 10.97 6.08
CA VAL A 173 3.90 11.60 4.81
C VAL A 173 4.62 10.64 3.86
N VAL A 174 5.45 9.72 4.36
CA VAL A 174 6.08 8.70 3.49
C VAL A 174 5.01 7.77 2.93
N GLU A 175 4.05 7.37 3.76
CA GLU A 175 2.91 6.56 3.33
C GLU A 175 2.05 7.32 2.33
N ALA A 176 1.75 8.60 2.60
CA ALA A 176 0.98 9.43 1.69
C ALA A 176 1.68 9.65 0.34
N LEU A 177 3.00 9.84 0.32
CA LEU A 177 3.76 9.89 -0.93
C LEU A 177 3.69 8.56 -1.69
N ALA A 178 3.74 7.43 -0.99
CA ALA A 178 3.54 6.13 -1.61
C ALA A 178 2.12 5.99 -2.17
N GLY A 179 1.10 6.43 -1.44
CA GLY A 179 -0.29 6.49 -1.92
C GLY A 179 -0.44 7.35 -3.17
N ALA A 180 0.17 8.54 -3.18
CA ALA A 180 0.17 9.46 -4.31
C ALA A 180 0.79 8.82 -5.55
N VAL A 181 1.99 8.26 -5.42
CA VAL A 181 2.68 7.55 -6.51
C VAL A 181 1.85 6.35 -6.97
N TYR A 182 1.25 5.59 -6.04
CA TYR A 182 0.45 4.44 -6.39
C TYR A 182 -0.79 4.81 -7.21
N VAL A 183 -1.47 5.91 -6.88
CA VAL A 183 -2.57 6.46 -7.68
C VAL A 183 -2.07 6.92 -9.05
N ASP A 184 -0.97 7.67 -9.10
CA ASP A 184 -0.40 8.21 -10.35
C ASP A 184 0.11 7.11 -11.32
N LEU A 185 0.45 5.93 -10.76
CA LEU A 185 0.81 4.72 -11.49
C LEU A 185 -0.38 3.85 -11.91
N ASN A 186 -1.62 4.27 -11.64
CA ASN A 186 -2.84 3.47 -11.83
C ASN A 186 -2.81 2.14 -11.03
N PHE A 187 -2.37 2.21 -9.78
CA PHE A 187 -2.34 1.08 -8.84
C PHE A 187 -1.42 -0.08 -9.26
N ASP A 188 -0.26 0.22 -9.84
CA ASP A 188 0.76 -0.76 -10.21
C ASP A 188 1.78 -0.97 -9.07
N SER A 189 1.61 -2.04 -8.29
CA SER A 189 2.48 -2.35 -7.14
C SER A 189 3.92 -2.68 -7.55
N THR A 190 4.14 -3.18 -8.78
CA THR A 190 5.49 -3.53 -9.25
C THR A 190 6.29 -2.27 -9.51
N LYS A 191 5.69 -1.26 -10.14
CA LYS A 191 6.32 0.05 -10.34
C LYS A 191 6.48 0.82 -9.03
N LEU A 192 5.51 0.72 -8.14
CA LEU A 192 5.63 1.30 -6.79
C LEU A 192 6.86 0.74 -6.08
N TRP A 193 7.06 -0.59 -6.10
CA TRP A 193 8.27 -1.22 -5.55
C TRP A 193 9.55 -0.67 -6.16
N MET A 194 9.60 -0.50 -7.48
CA MET A 194 10.79 -0.02 -8.18
C MET A 194 11.22 1.37 -7.70
N ILE A 195 10.27 2.21 -7.32
CA ILE A 195 10.50 3.56 -6.80
C ILE A 195 10.84 3.50 -5.30
N PHE A 196 9.99 2.82 -4.51
CA PHE A 196 10.10 2.85 -3.05
C PHE A 196 11.13 1.88 -2.46
N LYS A 197 11.62 0.90 -3.20
CA LYS A 197 12.71 0.04 -2.70
C LYS A 197 13.93 0.88 -2.31
N ASP A 198 14.29 1.89 -3.09
CA ASP A 198 15.49 2.67 -2.83
C ASP A 198 15.23 3.65 -1.67
N VAL A 199 14.00 4.16 -1.56
CA VAL A 199 13.51 4.99 -0.44
C VAL A 199 13.48 4.21 0.89
N LEU A 200 13.01 2.96 0.88
CA LEU A 200 12.89 2.12 2.08
C LEU A 200 14.21 1.45 2.48
N MET A 201 15.10 1.19 1.52
CA MET A 201 16.37 0.50 1.73
C MET A 201 17.57 1.44 1.84
N VAL A 202 17.36 2.75 2.02
CA VAL A 202 18.43 3.72 2.34
C VAL A 202 19.27 3.28 3.55
N ASP A 203 18.69 2.49 4.45
CA ASP A 203 19.34 1.94 5.65
C ASP A 203 20.04 0.57 5.44
N GLU A 204 19.87 -0.11 4.30
CA GLU A 204 20.56 -1.39 4.02
C GLU A 204 22.01 -1.20 3.54
N ILE A 205 22.45 0.04 3.33
CA ILE A 205 23.87 0.38 3.10
C ILE A 205 24.60 0.25 4.45
N LYS A 206 24.96 -0.99 4.79
CA LYS A 206 25.77 -1.43 5.94
C LYS A 206 25.77 -0.45 7.11
N VAL A 207 24.69 -0.43 7.87
CA VAL A 207 24.79 -0.03 9.27
C VAL A 207 25.67 -1.07 9.97
N PRO A 208 26.81 -0.67 10.57
CA PRO A 208 27.60 -1.57 11.40
C PRO A 208 26.67 -2.20 12.45
N LYS A 209 26.77 -3.52 12.66
CA LYS A 209 25.91 -4.29 13.59
C LYS A 209 25.95 -3.80 15.05
N ASP A 210 26.86 -2.88 15.32
CA ASP A 210 27.22 -2.22 16.55
C ASP A 210 26.65 -0.80 16.69
N PHE A 211 26.01 -0.25 15.65
CA PHE A 211 25.38 1.08 15.69
C PHE A 211 23.86 0.93 15.81
N GLU A 212 23.39 0.72 17.04
CA GLU A 212 21.98 0.48 17.33
C GLU A 212 21.11 1.66 16.90
N SER A 213 20.00 1.39 16.22
CA SER A 213 18.96 2.34 15.83
C SER A 213 18.52 3.26 16.98
N ARG A 214 18.68 2.81 18.24
CA ARG A 214 18.50 3.61 19.45
C ARG A 214 19.37 4.85 19.52
N GLU A 215 20.64 4.79 19.15
CA GLU A 215 21.52 5.97 19.23
C GLU A 215 21.14 7.05 18.22
N ILE A 216 20.67 6.65 17.02
CA ILE A 216 20.20 7.60 16.01
C ILE A 216 18.86 8.20 16.41
N ILE A 217 17.93 7.39 16.94
CA ILE A 217 16.64 7.88 17.45
C ILE A 217 16.84 8.82 18.64
N ASN A 218 17.75 8.46 19.56
CA ASN A 218 18.12 9.32 20.67
C ASN A 218 18.79 10.60 20.18
N GLY A 219 19.65 10.53 19.15
CA GLY A 219 20.27 11.71 18.54
C GLY A 219 19.28 12.64 17.85
N ALA A 220 18.30 12.09 17.12
CA ALA A 220 17.24 12.86 16.47
C ALA A 220 16.29 13.48 17.50
N GLN A 221 15.94 12.74 18.57
CA GLN A 221 15.19 13.27 19.70
C GLN A 221 15.98 14.40 20.37
N ASP A 222 17.27 14.20 20.67
CA ASP A 222 18.14 15.21 21.27
C ASP A 222 18.24 16.49 20.43
N GLU A 223 18.33 16.36 19.11
CA GLU A 223 18.35 17.50 18.20
C GLU A 223 17.02 18.25 18.20
N LEU A 224 15.90 17.51 18.21
CA LEU A 224 14.56 18.07 18.31
C LEU A 224 14.34 18.79 19.65
N TYR A 225 14.81 18.24 20.77
CA TYR A 225 14.82 18.90 22.08
C TYR A 225 15.68 20.17 22.09
N ARG A 226 16.88 20.15 21.48
CA ARG A 226 17.74 21.34 21.35
C ARG A 226 17.09 22.44 20.51
N LEU A 227 16.34 22.07 19.46
CA LEU A 227 15.61 23.03 18.62
C LEU A 227 14.44 23.64 19.39
N CYS A 228 13.66 22.84 20.12
CA CYS A 228 12.58 23.32 20.98
C CYS A 228 13.11 24.31 22.04
N GLY A 229 14.24 24.00 22.69
CA GLY A 229 14.89 24.89 23.65
C GLY A 229 15.34 26.22 23.03
N ARG A 230 15.97 26.20 21.85
CA ARG A 230 16.39 27.43 21.14
C ARG A 230 15.22 28.31 20.71
N LYS A 231 14.08 27.71 20.34
CA LYS A 231 12.90 28.42 19.87
C LYS A 231 11.88 28.75 20.97
N LYS A 232 12.18 28.38 22.23
CA LYS A 232 11.25 28.47 23.38
C LYS A 232 9.92 27.74 23.14
N TRP A 233 9.97 26.62 22.41
CA TRP A 233 8.82 25.74 22.26
C TRP A 233 8.70 24.81 23.46
N GLY A 234 7.48 24.37 23.78
CA GLY A 234 7.26 23.33 24.78
C GLY A 234 7.91 22.02 24.36
N ASN A 235 8.18 21.14 25.34
CA ASN A 235 8.76 19.83 25.05
C ASN A 235 7.82 19.02 24.14
N PRO A 236 8.37 18.25 23.18
CA PRO A 236 7.59 17.35 22.34
C PRO A 236 6.88 16.31 23.21
N ILE A 237 5.60 16.08 22.92
CA ILE A 237 4.80 15.03 23.56
C ILE A 237 4.65 13.92 22.54
N TYR A 238 5.15 12.73 22.87
CA TYR A 238 4.99 11.53 22.05
C TYR A 238 3.71 10.82 22.52
N THR A 239 2.71 10.73 21.64
CA THR A 239 1.47 9.96 21.83
C THR A 239 1.43 8.80 20.86
#